data_AF-A0A976PGE8-F1
#
_entry.id   AF-A0A976PGE8-F1
#
_cell.length_a   1.000
_cell.length_b   1.000
_cell.length_c   1.000
_cell.angle_alpha   90.00
_cell.angle_beta   90.00
_cell.angle_gamma   90.00
#
_symmetry.space_group_name_H-M   'P 1'
#
loop_
_entity.id
_entity.type
_entity.pdbx_description
1 polymer ?
#
loop_
_entity_poly.entity_id
_entity_poly.type
_entity_poly.pdbx_seq_one_letter_code
_entity_poly.pdbx_strand_id
1 'polypeptide(L)'
;MKFLLFLLTIQSAFALPELYQKKEYTKSQTETLGDNYHYVYGFKDHLGAYREIRWAFNRWKSDSFLMNFGLGEKEGDTFHVGDAELEYSMMKVENNKVSFDYSKVVQESKEIVAPLYAQILTIQKKYGLSNREKVELIMRFLQDIPYGIPPTNYQSRYIGGLFPPSETLRNGWADCDSKSVLMATLLSFDPHYYNKMAMILVPGHALLGIQDVPGPYDKTVSFIGRQYVYAEPVGLARTPYGKTNSPYSNSIRVIPLILDQPQGLIHQAPSVEPPSHSATNDDEGCPDNALQIEYKKPFGNEFVKSCQLKVEGKYLKHGPTLHTDSSGIIKKKEIWKMGVKLSE
;
A
#
# COMPACT_ATOMS: atom_id res chain seq x y z
N MET A 1 -38.88 6.88 -42.80
CA MET A 1 -38.43 6.07 -41.65
C MET A 1 -37.15 6.72 -41.12
N LYS A 2 -37.22 7.52 -40.04
CA LYS A 2 -36.07 8.22 -39.45
C LYS A 2 -35.56 7.39 -38.27
N PHE A 3 -34.35 6.87 -38.36
CA PHE A 3 -33.66 6.25 -37.23
C PHE A 3 -33.13 7.36 -36.31
N LEU A 4 -33.66 7.43 -35.10
CA LEU A 4 -33.16 8.29 -34.04
C LEU A 4 -32.03 7.52 -33.34
N LEU A 5 -30.78 7.92 -33.58
CA LEU A 5 -29.61 7.35 -32.92
C LEU A 5 -29.56 7.89 -31.49
N PHE A 6 -29.92 7.07 -30.50
CA PHE A 6 -29.75 7.42 -29.09
C PHE A 6 -28.28 7.18 -28.72
N LEU A 7 -27.47 8.24 -28.75
CA LEU A 7 -26.16 8.24 -28.10
C LEU A 7 -26.40 8.21 -26.59
N LEU A 8 -26.30 7.02 -26.00
CA LEU A 8 -26.29 6.83 -24.57
C LEU A 8 -24.95 7.36 -24.03
N THR A 9 -24.88 8.66 -23.73
CA THR A 9 -23.75 9.21 -22.98
C THR A 9 -23.88 8.71 -21.54
N ILE A 10 -23.10 7.68 -21.20
CA ILE A 10 -22.87 7.31 -19.81
C ILE A 10 -22.04 8.44 -19.21
N GLN A 11 -22.70 9.44 -18.61
CA GLN A 11 -22.06 10.36 -17.69
C GLN A 11 -21.73 9.57 -16.42
N SER A 12 -20.54 8.97 -16.39
CA SER A 12 -19.89 8.66 -15.12
C SER A 12 -19.66 10.00 -14.42
N ALA A 13 -20.42 10.23 -13.35
CA ALA A 13 -20.19 11.34 -12.43
C ALA A 13 -18.88 11.08 -11.68
N PHE A 14 -17.75 11.27 -12.36
CA PHE A 14 -16.49 11.50 -11.68
C PHE A 14 -16.61 12.86 -11.01
N ALA A 15 -16.63 12.90 -9.68
CA ALA A 15 -16.40 14.12 -8.93
C ALA A 15 -15.06 14.68 -9.41
N LEU A 16 -15.11 15.78 -10.17
CA LEU A 16 -13.90 16.46 -10.62
C LEU A 16 -13.25 17.12 -9.40
N PRO A 17 -11.93 17.07 -9.25
CA PRO A 17 -11.25 17.79 -8.17
C PRO A 17 -11.46 19.30 -8.39
N GLU A 18 -12.39 19.92 -7.65
CA GLU A 18 -12.75 21.34 -7.79
C GLU A 18 -11.59 22.30 -7.44
N LEU A 19 -10.49 21.83 -6.85
CA LEU A 19 -9.51 22.69 -6.16
C LEU A 19 -8.06 22.57 -6.62
N TYR A 20 -7.72 21.78 -7.66
CA TYR A 20 -6.32 21.65 -8.06
C TYR A 20 -6.09 21.35 -9.55
N GLN A 21 -5.30 22.21 -10.19
CA GLN A 21 -4.70 21.92 -11.50
C GLN A 21 -3.42 21.10 -11.35
N LYS A 22 -3.43 19.93 -11.98
CA LYS A 22 -2.27 19.06 -12.14
C LYS A 22 -1.09 19.85 -12.72
N LYS A 23 0.10 19.75 -12.11
CA LYS A 23 1.30 20.43 -12.62
C LYS A 23 1.63 19.92 -14.03
N GLU A 24 2.06 20.81 -14.91
CA GLU A 24 2.30 20.49 -16.33
C GLU A 24 3.24 19.30 -16.54
N TYR A 25 4.30 19.20 -15.73
CA TYR A 25 5.27 18.11 -15.84
C TYR A 25 4.75 16.76 -15.33
N THR A 26 3.62 16.72 -14.61
CA THR A 26 3.15 15.48 -14.01
C THR A 26 2.37 14.64 -15.00
N LYS A 27 2.65 13.34 -15.01
CA LYS A 27 1.92 12.36 -15.83
C LYS A 27 1.14 11.44 -14.90
N SER A 28 -0.10 11.14 -15.27
CA SER A 28 -0.94 10.22 -14.52
C SER A 28 -1.88 9.61 -15.53
N GLN A 29 -1.75 8.31 -15.74
CA GLN A 29 -2.55 7.51 -16.66
C GLN A 29 -2.85 6.19 -15.97
N THR A 30 -4.12 5.81 -15.99
CA THR A 30 -4.59 4.51 -15.52
C THR A 30 -5.35 3.86 -16.66
N GLU A 31 -4.87 2.69 -17.10
CA GLU A 31 -5.50 1.90 -18.15
C GLU A 31 -5.97 0.57 -17.57
N THR A 32 -7.10 0.06 -18.06
CA THR A 32 -7.58 -1.28 -17.70
C THR A 32 -7.25 -2.23 -18.82
N LEU A 33 -6.43 -3.25 -18.55
CA LEU A 33 -6.04 -4.27 -19.52
C LEU A 33 -6.25 -5.66 -18.88
N GLY A 34 -7.24 -6.39 -19.40
CA GLY A 34 -7.67 -7.66 -18.80
C GLY A 34 -8.07 -7.48 -17.33
N ASP A 35 -7.48 -8.28 -16.45
CA ASP A 35 -7.77 -8.30 -15.02
C ASP A 35 -6.91 -7.33 -14.20
N ASN A 36 -6.19 -6.39 -14.83
CA ASN A 36 -5.30 -5.47 -14.15
C ASN A 36 -5.59 -4.01 -14.47
N TYR A 37 -5.37 -3.16 -13.46
CA TYR A 37 -5.11 -1.75 -13.64
C TYR A 37 -3.62 -1.54 -13.91
N HIS A 38 -3.30 -0.80 -14.97
CA HIS A 38 -1.96 -0.42 -15.36
C HIS A 38 -1.78 1.08 -15.14
N TYR A 39 -0.80 1.43 -14.33
CA TYR A 39 -0.55 2.80 -13.92
C TYR A 39 0.74 3.30 -14.54
N VAL A 40 0.71 4.55 -15.00
CA VAL A 40 1.89 5.32 -15.41
C VAL A 40 1.84 6.65 -14.69
N TYR A 41 2.81 6.88 -13.83
CA TYR A 41 2.89 8.10 -13.05
C TYR A 41 4.25 8.78 -13.18
N GLY A 42 4.23 10.06 -13.54
CA GLY A 42 5.39 10.90 -13.76
C GLY A 42 5.44 12.06 -12.80
N PHE A 43 6.57 12.25 -12.12
CA PHE A 43 6.78 13.30 -11.12
C PHE A 43 8.24 13.72 -11.08
N LYS A 44 8.55 14.82 -10.40
CA LYS A 44 9.95 15.17 -10.10
C LYS A 44 10.30 14.61 -8.73
N ASP A 45 11.49 14.03 -8.56
CA ASP A 45 11.97 13.56 -7.26
C ASP A 45 12.48 14.73 -6.39
N HIS A 46 13.04 14.39 -5.22
CA HIS A 46 13.54 15.36 -4.25
C HIS A 46 14.80 16.10 -4.74
N LEU A 47 15.48 15.58 -5.77
CA LEU A 47 16.60 16.23 -6.46
C LEU A 47 16.12 17.01 -7.71
N GLY A 48 14.81 17.06 -7.95
CA GLY A 48 14.21 17.73 -9.10
C GLY A 48 14.28 16.95 -10.42
N ALA A 49 14.82 15.72 -10.40
CA ALA A 49 14.92 14.89 -11.59
C ALA A 49 13.56 14.24 -11.89
N TYR A 50 13.17 14.20 -13.17
CA TYR A 50 11.94 13.55 -13.58
C TYR A 50 12.06 12.02 -13.42
N ARG A 51 11.00 11.42 -12.88
CA ARG A 51 10.83 9.98 -12.68
C ARG A 51 9.50 9.57 -13.26
N GLU A 52 9.49 8.50 -14.03
CA GLU A 52 8.27 7.82 -14.46
C GLU A 52 8.26 6.43 -13.83
N ILE A 53 7.21 6.12 -13.09
CA ILE A 53 6.99 4.81 -12.48
C ILE A 53 5.82 4.15 -13.18
N ARG A 54 5.99 2.87 -13.48
CA ARG A 54 4.96 2.01 -14.06
C ARG A 54 4.75 0.82 -13.17
N TRP A 55 3.50 0.51 -12.88
CA TRP A 55 3.13 -0.67 -12.13
C TRP A 55 1.77 -1.16 -12.58
N ALA A 56 1.44 -2.40 -12.25
CA ALA A 56 0.14 -2.96 -12.49
C ALA A 56 -0.34 -3.66 -11.22
N PHE A 57 -1.66 -3.68 -11.01
CA PHE A 57 -2.26 -4.40 -9.89
C PHE A 57 -3.59 -5.01 -10.30
N ASN A 58 -3.94 -6.14 -9.67
CA ASN A 58 -5.15 -6.87 -9.98
C ASN A 58 -6.39 -6.02 -9.67
N ARG A 59 -7.23 -5.85 -10.69
CA ARG A 59 -8.44 -5.04 -10.61
C ARG A 59 -9.44 -5.60 -9.62
N TRP A 60 -9.68 -6.91 -9.65
CA TRP A 60 -10.66 -7.54 -8.76
C TRP A 60 -10.31 -7.32 -7.28
N LYS A 61 -9.04 -7.45 -6.90
CA LYS A 61 -8.58 -7.15 -5.53
C LYS A 61 -8.78 -5.69 -5.16
N SER A 62 -8.45 -4.77 -6.07
CA SER A 62 -8.63 -3.32 -5.87
C SER A 62 -10.10 -2.95 -5.69
N ASP A 63 -10.97 -3.45 -6.58
CA ASP A 63 -12.39 -3.17 -6.58
C ASP A 63 -13.07 -3.82 -5.36
N SER A 64 -12.68 -5.05 -4.99
CA SER A 64 -13.21 -5.75 -3.81
C SER A 64 -12.83 -5.05 -2.50
N PHE A 65 -11.61 -4.53 -2.41
CA PHE A 65 -11.20 -3.70 -1.27
C PHE A 65 -12.12 -2.48 -1.14
N LEU A 66 -12.36 -1.78 -2.25
CA LEU A 66 -13.20 -0.58 -2.26
C LEU A 66 -14.66 -0.89 -1.88
N MET A 67 -15.21 -2.02 -2.31
CA MET A 67 -16.58 -2.44 -1.94
C MET A 67 -16.73 -2.66 -0.44
N ASN A 68 -15.69 -3.16 0.23
CA ASN A 68 -15.72 -3.40 1.66
C ASN A 68 -15.41 -2.14 2.48
N PHE A 69 -14.64 -1.21 1.92
CA PHE A 69 -14.21 0.01 2.60
C PHE A 69 -15.37 0.93 2.98
N GLY A 70 -15.35 1.45 4.20
CA GLY A 70 -16.41 2.31 4.74
C GLY A 70 -17.58 1.52 5.33
N LEU A 71 -18.70 2.18 5.62
CA LEU A 71 -19.92 1.57 6.16
C LEU A 71 -21.07 1.63 5.16
N GLY A 72 -22.16 0.93 5.46
CA GLY A 72 -23.43 1.09 4.78
C GLY A 72 -24.03 2.47 4.99
N GLU A 73 -25.20 2.68 4.40
CA GLU A 73 -25.92 3.94 4.54
C GLU A 73 -26.30 4.20 6.00
N LYS A 74 -26.22 5.47 6.41
CA LYS A 74 -26.65 5.94 7.72
C LYS A 74 -28.17 6.15 7.75
N GLU A 75 -28.78 5.89 8.90
CA GLU A 75 -30.15 6.30 9.19
C GLU A 75 -30.12 7.58 10.03
N GLY A 76 -30.41 8.72 9.40
CA GLY A 76 -30.22 10.04 9.99
C GLY A 76 -28.74 10.31 10.30
N ASP A 77 -28.39 10.35 11.60
CA ASP A 77 -27.01 10.52 12.09
C ASP A 77 -26.47 9.26 12.77
N THR A 78 -27.18 8.13 12.66
CA THR A 78 -26.81 6.87 13.29
C THR A 78 -26.39 5.84 12.24
N PHE A 79 -25.34 5.09 12.55
CA PHE A 79 -25.02 3.87 11.81
C PHE A 79 -25.51 2.65 12.57
N HIS A 80 -26.19 1.76 11.87
CA HIS A 80 -26.55 0.43 12.37
C HIS A 80 -25.51 -0.57 11.86
N VAL A 81 -24.34 -0.59 12.51
CA VAL A 81 -23.20 -1.42 12.08
C VAL A 81 -23.26 -2.76 12.80
N GLY A 82 -23.34 -3.85 12.03
CA GLY A 82 -23.15 -5.20 12.57
C GLY A 82 -21.66 -5.55 12.70
N ASP A 83 -21.33 -6.49 13.59
CA ASP A 83 -19.93 -6.90 13.84
C ASP A 83 -19.18 -7.32 12.57
N ALA A 84 -19.85 -8.08 11.69
CA ALA A 84 -19.28 -8.53 10.42
C ALA A 84 -18.98 -7.37 9.45
N GLU A 85 -19.82 -6.33 9.42
CA GLU A 85 -19.54 -5.16 8.60
C GLU A 85 -18.36 -4.37 9.17
N LEU A 86 -18.32 -4.19 10.50
CA LEU A 86 -17.24 -3.47 11.15
C LEU A 86 -15.89 -4.17 10.89
N GLU A 87 -15.87 -5.50 10.87
CA GLU A 87 -14.67 -6.29 10.56
C GLU A 87 -14.07 -5.94 9.19
N TYR A 88 -14.86 -5.75 8.14
CA TYR A 88 -14.30 -5.52 6.79
C TYR A 88 -14.30 -4.05 6.35
N SER A 89 -14.95 -3.16 7.11
CA SER A 89 -15.09 -1.73 6.80
C SER A 89 -13.82 -0.89 6.90
N MET A 90 -12.81 -1.39 7.62
CA MET A 90 -11.67 -0.61 8.12
C MET A 90 -12.08 0.60 8.98
N MET A 91 -13.27 0.55 9.55
CA MET A 91 -13.76 1.49 10.55
C MET A 91 -13.66 0.86 11.93
N LYS A 92 -13.71 1.69 12.95
CA LYS A 92 -13.81 1.29 14.35
C LYS A 92 -14.83 2.13 15.08
N VAL A 93 -15.42 1.55 16.12
CA VAL A 93 -16.35 2.24 17.02
C VAL A 93 -15.66 2.44 18.36
N GLU A 94 -15.52 3.69 18.78
CA GLU A 94 -15.00 4.06 20.10
C GLU A 94 -15.93 5.12 20.71
N ASN A 95 -16.41 4.90 21.93
CA ASN A 95 -17.32 5.83 22.62
C ASN A 95 -18.54 6.23 21.77
N ASN A 96 -19.19 5.25 21.12
CA ASN A 96 -20.31 5.44 20.19
C ASN A 96 -20.01 6.36 18.99
N LYS A 97 -18.73 6.52 18.63
CA LYS A 97 -18.30 7.25 17.43
C LYS A 97 -17.61 6.30 16.47
N VAL A 98 -18.07 6.33 15.23
CA VAL A 98 -17.38 5.65 14.12
C VAL A 98 -16.22 6.53 13.67
N SER A 99 -15.04 5.94 13.47
CA SER A 99 -13.88 6.58 12.85
C SER A 99 -13.07 5.56 12.05
N PHE A 100 -12.16 6.02 11.20
CA PHE A 100 -11.25 5.10 10.51
C PHE A 100 -10.30 4.39 11.48
N ASP A 101 -10.13 3.10 11.25
CA ASP A 101 -9.00 2.36 11.79
C ASP A 101 -7.83 2.48 10.80
N TYR A 102 -7.06 3.56 10.91
CA TYR A 102 -5.93 3.82 10.01
C TYR A 102 -4.89 2.68 9.99
N SER A 103 -4.71 1.99 11.12
CA SER A 103 -3.85 0.80 11.19
C SER A 103 -4.36 -0.30 10.26
N LYS A 104 -5.65 -0.60 10.35
CA LYS A 104 -6.30 -1.58 9.49
C LYS A 104 -6.30 -1.17 8.02
N VAL A 105 -6.60 0.10 7.71
CA VAL A 105 -6.52 0.60 6.33
C VAL A 105 -5.12 0.40 5.77
N VAL A 106 -4.08 0.76 6.53
CA VAL A 106 -2.69 0.59 6.11
C VAL A 106 -2.36 -0.88 5.88
N GLN A 107 -2.72 -1.75 6.82
CA GLN A 107 -2.39 -3.18 6.77
C GLN A 107 -3.07 -3.92 5.62
N GLU A 108 -4.38 -3.73 5.47
CA GLU A 108 -5.17 -4.38 4.42
C GLU A 108 -4.81 -3.84 3.02
N SER A 109 -4.31 -2.61 2.92
CA SER A 109 -3.91 -2.00 1.65
C SER A 109 -2.53 -2.40 1.16
N LYS A 110 -1.73 -3.12 1.96
CA LYS A 110 -0.34 -3.43 1.60
C LYS A 110 -0.26 -4.12 0.25
N GLU A 111 -1.02 -5.21 0.05
CA GLU A 111 -0.94 -5.98 -1.19
C GLU A 111 -1.16 -5.11 -2.44
N ILE A 112 -2.13 -4.20 -2.38
CA ILE A 112 -2.50 -3.28 -3.47
C ILE A 112 -1.32 -2.41 -3.91
N VAL A 113 -0.54 -1.89 -2.96
CA VAL A 113 0.55 -0.95 -3.26
C VAL A 113 1.92 -1.62 -3.36
N ALA A 114 2.01 -2.93 -3.14
CA ALA A 114 3.28 -3.67 -3.20
C ALA A 114 4.04 -3.47 -4.53
N PRO A 115 3.39 -3.52 -5.71
CA PRO A 115 4.08 -3.27 -6.97
C PRO A 115 4.63 -1.85 -7.09
N LEU A 116 3.93 -0.84 -6.56
CA LEU A 116 4.42 0.54 -6.52
C LEU A 116 5.63 0.67 -5.59
N TYR A 117 5.57 0.05 -4.41
CA TYR A 117 6.69 0.06 -3.46
C TYR A 117 7.94 -0.61 -4.04
N ALA A 118 7.79 -1.70 -4.80
CA ALA A 118 8.90 -2.35 -5.49
C ALA A 118 9.64 -1.41 -6.48
N GLN A 119 8.89 -0.51 -7.13
CA GLN A 119 9.49 0.51 -8.01
C GLN A 119 10.24 1.59 -7.22
N ILE A 120 9.71 1.99 -6.05
CA ILE A 120 10.40 2.89 -5.13
C ILE A 120 11.72 2.26 -4.65
N LEU A 121 11.73 0.98 -4.29
CA LEU A 121 12.96 0.27 -3.91
C LEU A 121 13.97 0.17 -5.06
N THR A 122 13.50 -0.03 -6.28
CA THR A 122 14.36 -0.03 -7.48
C THR A 122 15.05 1.33 -7.64
N ILE A 123 14.31 2.43 -7.47
CA ILE A 123 14.88 3.79 -7.50
C ILE A 123 15.86 4.00 -6.34
N GLN A 124 15.47 3.62 -5.11
CA GLN A 124 16.32 3.73 -3.92
C GLN A 124 17.67 3.04 -4.14
N LYS A 125 17.65 1.77 -4.59
CA LYS A 125 18.86 0.97 -4.82
C LYS A 125 19.70 1.54 -5.97
N LYS A 126 19.07 1.93 -7.08
CA LYS A 126 19.77 2.44 -8.27
C LYS A 126 20.55 3.72 -7.98
N TYR A 127 20.00 4.61 -7.15
CA TYR A 127 20.59 5.91 -6.85
C TYR A 127 21.23 5.99 -5.47
N GLY A 128 21.28 4.89 -4.72
CA GLY A 128 21.90 4.85 -3.39
C GLY A 128 21.22 5.74 -2.36
N LEU A 129 19.90 5.91 -2.45
CA LEU A 129 19.16 6.83 -1.57
C LEU A 129 19.09 6.29 -0.13
N SER A 130 19.38 7.16 0.83
CA SER A 130 19.18 6.91 2.25
C SER A 130 17.69 6.69 2.60
N ASN A 131 17.41 6.20 3.81
CA ASN A 131 16.04 6.05 4.28
C ASN A 131 15.28 7.39 4.30
N ARG A 132 15.96 8.47 4.67
CA ARG A 132 15.40 9.82 4.65
C ARG A 132 15.08 10.28 3.22
N GLU A 133 15.98 10.03 2.28
CA GLU A 133 15.76 10.36 0.86
C GLU A 133 14.68 9.48 0.21
N LYS A 134 14.48 8.24 0.69
CA LYS A 134 13.32 7.42 0.30
C LYS A 134 12.02 8.05 0.80
N VAL A 135 11.95 8.51 2.05
CA VAL A 135 10.77 9.22 2.58
C VAL A 135 10.49 10.46 1.73
N GLU A 136 11.52 11.25 1.41
CA GLU A 136 11.41 12.40 0.51
C GLU A 136 10.91 12.00 -0.89
N LEU A 137 11.45 10.94 -1.49
CA LEU A 137 11.00 10.43 -2.79
C LEU A 137 9.51 10.07 -2.77
N ILE A 138 9.05 9.36 -1.74
CA ILE A 138 7.64 9.01 -1.55
C ILE A 138 6.80 10.28 -1.38
N MET A 139 7.25 11.23 -0.56
CA MET A 139 6.58 12.52 -0.40
C MET A 139 6.46 13.24 -1.74
N ARG A 140 7.48 13.22 -2.60
CA ARG A 140 7.42 13.90 -3.91
C ARG A 140 6.43 13.25 -4.86
N PHE A 141 6.36 11.92 -4.84
CA PHE A 141 5.35 11.19 -5.57
C PHE A 141 3.94 11.65 -5.16
N LEU A 142 3.66 11.72 -3.86
CA LEU A 142 2.33 12.05 -3.30
C LEU A 142 1.97 13.53 -3.41
N GLN A 143 2.93 14.44 -3.19
CA GLN A 143 2.71 15.89 -3.27
C GLN A 143 2.32 16.34 -4.68
N ASP A 144 2.77 15.60 -5.70
CA ASP A 144 2.42 15.86 -7.09
C ASP A 144 1.07 15.21 -7.49
N ILE A 145 0.48 14.34 -6.65
CA ILE A 145 -0.90 13.87 -6.85
C ILE A 145 -1.83 15.04 -6.59
N PRO A 146 -2.74 15.38 -7.53
CA PRO A 146 -3.75 16.42 -7.34
C PRO A 146 -4.51 16.37 -6.02
N TYR A 147 -4.77 17.54 -5.44
CA TYR A 147 -5.61 17.65 -4.25
C TYR A 147 -7.10 17.69 -4.65
N GLY A 148 -7.91 16.87 -4.00
CA GLY A 148 -9.36 16.87 -4.14
C GLY A 148 -9.98 16.19 -2.94
N ILE A 149 -11.11 16.71 -2.45
CA ILE A 149 -11.79 16.21 -1.25
C ILE A 149 -12.68 15.03 -1.67
N PRO A 150 -12.42 13.81 -1.17
CA PRO A 150 -13.28 12.66 -1.44
C PRO A 150 -14.70 12.91 -0.92
N PRO A 151 -15.73 12.38 -1.60
CA PRO A 151 -17.10 12.53 -1.13
C PRO A 151 -17.31 11.76 0.18
N THR A 152 -18.30 12.16 0.95
CA THR A 152 -18.70 11.41 2.16
C THR A 152 -19.23 10.02 1.83
N ASN A 153 -19.96 9.88 0.71
CA ASN A 153 -20.48 8.62 0.22
C ASN A 153 -19.90 8.31 -1.16
N TYR A 154 -19.53 7.07 -1.40
CA TYR A 154 -18.97 6.61 -2.66
C TYR A 154 -19.35 5.16 -2.91
N GLN A 155 -19.87 4.86 -4.11
CA GLN A 155 -20.31 3.50 -4.49
C GLN A 155 -21.22 2.83 -3.45
N SER A 156 -22.23 3.56 -2.95
CA SER A 156 -23.18 3.09 -1.91
C SER A 156 -22.55 2.76 -0.56
N ARG A 157 -21.35 3.28 -0.28
CA ARG A 157 -20.68 3.17 1.01
C ARG A 157 -20.43 4.56 1.59
N TYR A 158 -20.61 4.71 2.90
CA TYR A 158 -20.10 5.84 3.66
C TYR A 158 -18.59 5.68 3.84
N ILE A 159 -17.83 6.49 3.11
CA ILE A 159 -16.35 6.51 3.16
C ILE A 159 -15.82 7.71 3.94
N GLY A 160 -16.69 8.53 4.54
CA GLY A 160 -16.33 9.61 5.45
C GLY A 160 -15.35 10.65 4.92
N GLY A 161 -15.18 10.77 3.61
CA GLY A 161 -14.22 11.67 2.98
C GLY A 161 -12.78 11.11 2.86
N LEU A 162 -12.55 9.82 3.13
CA LEU A 162 -11.23 9.18 2.97
C LEU A 162 -11.26 8.24 1.77
N PHE A 163 -10.36 8.43 0.80
CA PHE A 163 -10.11 7.40 -0.20
C PHE A 163 -9.10 6.37 0.30
N PRO A 164 -9.35 5.06 0.10
CA PRO A 164 -8.33 4.07 0.37
C PRO A 164 -7.16 4.19 -0.63
N PRO A 165 -5.98 3.60 -0.31
CA PRO A 165 -4.82 3.60 -1.19
C PRO A 165 -5.10 3.14 -2.62
N SER A 166 -5.95 2.12 -2.83
CA SER A 166 -6.39 1.68 -4.17
C SER A 166 -7.03 2.83 -4.95
N GLU A 167 -7.98 3.50 -4.32
CA GLU A 167 -8.79 4.54 -4.95
C GLU A 167 -8.00 5.84 -5.16
N THR A 168 -7.10 6.18 -4.23
CA THR A 168 -6.15 7.29 -4.37
C THR A 168 -5.29 7.11 -5.64
N LEU A 169 -4.77 5.90 -5.88
CA LEU A 169 -3.97 5.60 -7.05
C LEU A 169 -4.81 5.55 -8.34
N ARG A 170 -6.01 4.96 -8.28
CA ARG A 170 -6.92 4.81 -9.43
C ARG A 170 -7.44 6.15 -9.94
N ASN A 171 -7.94 7.01 -9.05
CA ASN A 171 -8.49 8.32 -9.41
C ASN A 171 -7.40 9.33 -9.78
N GLY A 172 -6.17 9.13 -9.28
CA GLY A 172 -5.07 10.06 -9.51
C GLY A 172 -5.28 11.42 -8.85
N TRP A 173 -6.12 11.49 -7.82
CA TRP A 173 -6.32 12.64 -6.94
C TRP A 173 -6.79 12.16 -5.56
N ALA A 174 -6.50 12.94 -4.52
CA ALA A 174 -6.89 12.65 -3.14
C ALA A 174 -6.64 13.87 -2.24
N ASP A 175 -7.19 13.87 -1.03
CA ASP A 175 -6.95 14.89 0.00
C ASP A 175 -5.79 14.50 0.92
N CYS A 176 -5.71 15.12 2.10
CA CYS A 176 -4.54 15.08 2.95
C CYS A 176 -4.40 13.80 3.78
N ASP A 177 -5.49 13.28 4.32
CA ASP A 177 -5.49 12.03 5.08
C ASP A 177 -5.35 10.83 4.15
N SER A 178 -6.05 10.79 3.01
CA SER A 178 -5.92 9.74 1.98
C SER A 178 -4.46 9.57 1.51
N LYS A 179 -3.76 10.69 1.24
CA LYS A 179 -2.34 10.67 0.88
C LYS A 179 -1.43 10.27 2.04
N SER A 180 -1.76 10.65 3.27
CA SER A 180 -1.02 10.25 4.45
C SER A 180 -1.16 8.76 4.75
N VAL A 181 -2.34 8.19 4.53
CA VAL A 181 -2.58 6.75 4.61
C VAL A 181 -1.81 6.02 3.52
N LEU A 182 -1.85 6.46 2.26
CA LEU A 182 -1.06 5.87 1.18
C LEU A 182 0.45 5.94 1.48
N MET A 183 0.94 7.06 2.02
CA MET A 183 2.32 7.19 2.49
C MET A 183 2.66 6.14 3.54
N ALA A 184 1.81 5.99 4.55
CA ALA A 184 2.00 5.02 5.61
C ALA A 184 1.97 3.58 5.07
N THR A 185 1.08 3.26 4.12
CA THR A 185 1.05 1.95 3.45
C THR A 185 2.35 1.66 2.71
N LEU A 186 2.91 2.62 1.97
CA LEU A 186 4.19 2.44 1.30
C LEU A 186 5.34 2.21 2.30
N LEU A 187 5.40 3.01 3.37
CA LEU A 187 6.43 2.88 4.40
C LEU A 187 6.26 1.60 5.25
N SER A 188 5.05 1.07 5.36
CA SER A 188 4.72 -0.18 6.08
C SER A 188 5.31 -1.44 5.45
N PHE A 189 6.06 -1.34 4.36
CA PHE A 189 6.85 -2.44 3.81
C PHE A 189 8.27 -2.52 4.38
N ASP A 190 8.76 -1.42 4.98
CA ASP A 190 10.09 -1.38 5.57
C ASP A 190 10.00 -1.63 7.08
N PRO A 191 10.63 -2.70 7.61
CA PRO A 191 10.68 -2.97 9.04
C PRO A 191 11.22 -1.80 9.86
N HIS A 192 12.04 -0.93 9.26
CA HIS A 192 12.53 0.28 9.91
C HIS A 192 11.40 1.19 10.40
N TYR A 193 10.25 1.23 9.72
CA TYR A 193 9.10 2.10 10.05
C TYR A 193 7.96 1.39 10.80
N TYR A 194 8.09 0.10 11.10
CA TYR A 194 7.04 -0.63 11.83
C TYR A 194 6.80 -0.03 13.21
N ASN A 195 5.53 0.27 13.51
CA ASN A 195 5.12 0.92 14.76
C ASN A 195 5.84 2.24 15.05
N LYS A 196 6.40 2.88 14.01
CA LYS A 196 7.09 4.18 14.07
C LYS A 196 6.36 5.26 13.28
N MET A 197 5.09 5.03 12.96
CA MET A 197 4.28 6.02 12.25
C MET A 197 3.09 6.43 13.09
N ALA A 198 2.60 7.64 12.88
CA ALA A 198 1.37 8.13 13.47
C ALA A 198 0.64 9.06 12.51
N MET A 199 -0.68 8.94 12.44
CA MET A 199 -1.48 9.99 11.83
C MET A 199 -1.48 11.19 12.77
N ILE A 200 -1.21 12.37 12.21
CA ILE A 200 -1.22 13.64 12.94
C ILE A 200 -2.36 14.46 12.36
N LEU A 201 -3.41 14.63 13.16
CA LEU A 201 -4.61 15.33 12.78
C LEU A 201 -4.63 16.69 13.48
N VAL A 202 -4.85 17.73 12.69
CA VAL A 202 -5.02 19.11 13.13
C VAL A 202 -6.32 19.65 12.51
N PRO A 203 -6.89 20.76 13.01
CA PRO A 203 -8.11 21.29 12.43
C PRO A 203 -7.97 21.53 10.92
N GLY A 204 -8.78 20.81 10.14
CA GLY A 204 -8.82 20.93 8.68
C GLY A 204 -7.65 20.34 7.91
N HIS A 205 -6.73 19.60 8.54
CA HIS A 205 -5.57 19.01 7.85
C HIS A 205 -5.06 17.74 8.52
N ALA A 206 -4.43 16.87 7.74
CA ALA A 206 -3.81 15.63 8.21
C ALA A 206 -2.45 15.44 7.55
N LEU A 207 -1.51 14.93 8.33
CA LEU A 207 -0.17 14.57 7.85
C LEU A 207 0.32 13.30 8.54
N LEU A 208 1.44 12.76 8.06
CA LEU A 208 2.09 11.62 8.68
C LEU A 208 3.20 12.08 9.63
N GLY A 209 3.30 11.45 10.79
CA GLY A 209 4.43 11.55 11.70
C GLY A 209 5.28 10.28 11.61
N ILE A 210 6.60 10.44 11.50
CA ILE A 210 7.53 9.31 11.48
C ILE A 210 8.49 9.44 12.67
N GLN A 211 8.55 8.41 13.50
CA GLN A 211 9.48 8.31 14.61
C GLN A 211 10.87 7.99 14.06
N ASP A 212 11.63 9.06 13.85
CA ASP A 212 12.98 9.07 13.32
C ASP A 212 13.84 10.04 14.15
N VAL A 213 15.17 9.99 13.98
CA VAL A 213 16.08 10.97 14.57
C VAL A 213 15.88 12.30 13.84
N PRO A 214 15.41 13.37 14.52
CA PRO A 214 15.19 14.65 13.85
C PRO A 214 16.50 15.24 13.34
N GLY A 215 16.47 15.75 12.12
CA GLY A 215 17.55 16.57 11.59
C GLY A 215 17.55 17.98 12.20
N PRO A 216 18.58 18.79 11.93
CA PRO A 216 18.60 20.19 12.30
C PRO A 216 17.33 20.92 11.82
N TYR A 217 16.68 21.61 12.76
CA TYR A 217 15.47 22.42 12.52
C TYR A 217 14.25 21.61 12.04
N ASP A 218 14.24 20.29 12.20
CA ASP A 218 13.06 19.50 11.91
C ASP A 218 11.95 19.81 12.91
N LYS A 219 10.74 19.96 12.38
CA LYS A 219 9.51 20.12 13.15
C LYS A 219 9.01 18.74 13.54
N THR A 220 8.65 18.62 14.82
CA THR A 220 8.25 17.35 15.43
C THR A 220 7.04 17.54 16.33
N VAL A 221 6.32 16.44 16.58
CA VAL A 221 5.35 16.33 17.68
C VAL A 221 5.80 15.25 18.64
N SER A 222 5.70 15.53 19.94
CA SER A 222 5.93 14.55 21.01
C SER A 222 4.61 13.94 21.44
N PHE A 223 4.56 12.61 21.54
CA PHE A 223 3.39 11.87 22.02
C PHE A 223 3.82 10.59 22.72
N ILE A 224 3.39 10.41 23.98
CA ILE A 224 3.70 9.23 24.82
C ILE A 224 5.20 8.87 24.78
N GLY A 225 6.07 9.86 25.04
CA GLY A 225 7.53 9.68 25.08
C GLY A 225 8.19 9.41 23.72
N ARG A 226 7.43 9.41 22.62
CA ARG A 226 7.95 9.29 21.25
C ARG A 226 7.95 10.65 20.57
N GLN A 227 8.95 10.89 19.74
CA GLN A 227 9.05 12.08 18.91
C GLN A 227 8.84 11.68 17.46
N TYR A 228 7.89 12.33 16.80
CA TYR A 228 7.55 12.09 15.40
C TYR A 228 7.93 13.31 14.57
N VAL A 229 8.78 13.12 13.57
CA VAL A 229 9.13 14.11 12.55
C VAL A 229 7.96 14.25 11.58
N TYR A 230 7.56 15.48 11.28
CA TYR A 230 6.47 15.74 10.35
C TYR A 230 6.84 15.38 8.92
N ALA A 231 5.97 14.62 8.26
CA ALA A 231 6.02 14.32 6.84
C ALA A 231 4.72 14.80 6.18
N GLU A 232 4.84 15.76 5.28
CA GLU A 232 3.71 16.42 4.61
C GLU A 232 3.53 15.89 3.18
N PRO A 233 2.70 14.86 2.94
CA PRO A 233 2.54 14.24 1.62
C PRO A 233 1.68 15.09 0.66
N VAL A 234 1.36 16.32 1.03
CA VAL A 234 0.38 17.18 0.35
C VAL A 234 1.01 18.51 -0.05
N GLY A 235 0.54 19.06 -1.16
CA GLY A 235 0.61 20.50 -1.44
C GLY A 235 1.64 20.90 -2.47
N LEU A 236 1.29 21.94 -3.24
CA LEU A 236 2.10 22.53 -4.32
C LEU A 236 3.50 22.93 -3.88
N ALA A 237 3.58 23.45 -2.67
CA ALA A 237 4.79 23.96 -2.04
C ALA A 237 5.87 22.89 -1.90
N ARG A 238 5.50 21.60 -2.03
CA ARG A 238 6.47 20.50 -2.03
C ARG A 238 7.32 20.60 -0.75
N THR A 239 6.65 20.57 0.40
CA THR A 239 7.28 20.69 1.72
C THR A 239 8.33 19.60 1.93
N PRO A 240 9.56 19.93 2.32
CA PRO A 240 10.55 18.92 2.71
C PRO A 240 10.11 18.14 3.97
N TYR A 241 10.61 16.92 4.10
CA TYR A 241 10.49 16.12 5.31
C TYR A 241 11.09 16.86 6.51
N GLY A 242 10.36 16.86 7.63
CA GLY A 242 10.68 17.63 8.82
C GLY A 242 10.33 19.11 8.73
N LYS A 243 9.62 19.57 7.70
CA LYS A 243 9.16 20.96 7.58
C LYS A 243 7.62 21.03 7.50
N THR A 244 7.08 22.22 7.71
CA THR A 244 5.63 22.50 7.74
C THR A 244 5.37 23.83 7.04
N ASN A 245 4.27 23.94 6.30
CA ASN A 245 3.88 25.21 5.65
C ASN A 245 2.86 26.02 6.45
N SER A 246 2.30 25.44 7.51
CA SER A 246 1.34 26.11 8.39
C SER A 246 1.75 25.89 9.85
N PRO A 247 1.55 26.86 10.76
CA PRO A 247 1.63 26.58 12.17
C PRO A 247 0.49 25.64 12.56
N TYR A 248 0.81 24.38 12.87
CA TYR A 248 -0.15 23.47 13.48
C TYR A 248 -0.45 23.99 14.89
N SER A 249 -1.67 24.51 15.08
CA SER A 249 -2.14 25.12 16.33
C SER A 249 -2.26 24.11 17.48
N ASN A 250 -2.63 24.60 18.67
CA ASN A 250 -2.67 23.91 19.97
C ASN A 250 -3.56 22.64 20.06
N SER A 251 -4.29 22.27 19.00
CA SER A 251 -5.16 21.09 18.96
C SER A 251 -4.58 20.04 18.01
N ILE A 252 -3.66 19.23 18.51
CA ILE A 252 -3.05 18.12 17.75
C ILE A 252 -3.59 16.80 18.32
N ARG A 253 -4.16 15.97 17.46
CA ARG A 253 -4.47 14.57 17.78
C ARG A 253 -3.45 13.67 17.09
N VAL A 254 -2.74 12.86 17.88
CA VAL A 254 -1.79 11.87 17.37
C VAL A 254 -2.43 10.49 17.50
N ILE A 255 -2.50 9.76 16.39
CA ILE A 255 -3.02 8.38 16.33
C ILE A 255 -1.86 7.48 15.87
N PRO A 256 -1.16 6.79 16.80
CA PRO A 256 -0.12 5.84 16.43
C PRO A 256 -0.66 4.75 15.51
N LEU A 257 0.12 4.40 14.50
CA LEU A 257 -0.16 3.27 13.62
C LEU A 257 0.48 2.02 14.21
N ILE A 258 -0.37 1.12 14.70
CA ILE A 258 -0.01 -0.23 15.12
C ILE A 258 -0.11 -1.13 13.91
N LEU A 259 1.02 -1.65 13.46
CA LEU A 259 1.11 -2.57 12.34
C LEU A 259 1.58 -3.91 12.88
N ASP A 260 0.91 -4.98 12.46
CA ASP A 260 1.40 -6.31 12.79
C ASP A 260 2.78 -6.50 12.15
N GLN A 261 3.72 -6.94 12.98
CA GLN A 261 4.95 -7.51 12.46
C GLN A 261 4.54 -8.71 11.58
N PRO A 262 5.18 -8.93 10.42
CA PRO A 262 5.09 -10.22 9.76
C PRO A 262 5.45 -11.28 10.82
N GLN A 263 4.49 -12.12 11.17
CA GLN A 263 4.73 -13.17 12.16
C GLN A 263 5.80 -14.12 11.60
N GLY A 264 7.01 -14.07 12.16
CA GLY A 264 8.03 -15.12 12.06
C GLY A 264 9.16 -14.91 11.05
N LEU A 265 10.23 -14.24 11.47
CA LEU A 265 11.63 -14.68 11.30
C LEU A 265 12.44 -14.20 12.51
N ILE A 266 12.09 -14.70 13.70
CA ILE A 266 13.01 -14.74 14.84
C ILE A 266 13.09 -16.21 15.24
N HIS A 267 14.09 -16.92 14.74
CA HIS A 267 14.68 -18.04 15.45
C HIS A 267 16.17 -17.76 15.56
N GLN A 268 16.61 -17.65 16.82
CA GLN A 268 18.01 -17.71 17.22
C GLN A 268 18.63 -18.94 16.57
N ALA A 269 19.75 -18.78 15.88
CA ALA A 269 20.52 -19.91 15.38
C ALA A 269 21.23 -20.58 16.55
N PRO A 270 20.98 -21.88 16.85
CA PRO A 270 21.94 -22.70 17.55
C PRO A 270 22.98 -23.18 16.54
N SER A 271 24.25 -22.96 16.87
CA SER A 271 25.39 -23.56 16.19
C SER A 271 25.32 -25.08 16.25
N VAL A 272 25.24 -25.75 15.10
CA VAL A 272 25.50 -27.19 14.97
C VAL A 272 26.26 -27.43 13.67
N GLU A 273 27.43 -28.06 13.78
CA GLU A 273 28.27 -28.52 12.67
C GLU A 273 27.55 -29.57 11.79
N PRO A 274 27.91 -29.70 10.50
CA PRO A 274 27.17 -30.51 9.56
C PRO A 274 27.60 -31.98 9.60
N PRO A 275 26.66 -32.94 9.54
CA PRO A 275 26.98 -34.26 9.01
C PRO A 275 26.77 -34.26 7.49
N SER A 276 27.84 -34.64 6.80
CA SER A 276 27.86 -35.08 5.42
C SER A 276 26.93 -36.28 5.21
N HIS A 277 26.07 -36.24 4.20
CA HIS A 277 25.80 -37.40 3.33
C HIS A 277 25.19 -36.94 2.00
N SER A 278 25.81 -37.40 0.92
CA SER A 278 25.40 -37.27 -0.47
C SER A 278 24.30 -38.26 -0.84
N ALA A 279 23.28 -37.83 -1.60
CA ALA A 279 22.78 -38.57 -2.77
C ALA A 279 21.60 -37.85 -3.48
N THR A 280 21.70 -37.83 -4.81
CA THR A 280 20.69 -37.58 -5.87
C THR A 280 20.31 -36.12 -6.21
N ASN A 281 20.76 -35.72 -7.40
CA ASN A 281 20.74 -34.37 -8.00
C ASN A 281 19.37 -33.97 -8.62
N ASP A 282 18.26 -34.17 -7.92
CA ASP A 282 16.95 -33.62 -8.36
C ASP A 282 16.27 -32.76 -7.27
N ASP A 283 16.97 -32.52 -6.16
CA ASP A 283 16.54 -31.72 -5.01
C ASP A 283 17.28 -30.37 -4.93
N GLU A 284 17.68 -29.82 -6.09
CA GLU A 284 18.19 -28.45 -6.14
C GLU A 284 17.07 -27.50 -5.69
N GLY A 285 17.37 -26.71 -4.66
CA GLY A 285 16.49 -25.65 -4.17
C GLY A 285 16.18 -24.62 -5.25
N CYS A 286 15.53 -23.51 -4.86
CA CYS A 286 15.31 -22.40 -5.79
C CYS A 286 16.66 -21.98 -6.40
N PRO A 287 16.86 -22.10 -7.73
CA PRO A 287 18.11 -21.63 -8.32
C PRO A 287 18.18 -20.10 -8.19
N ASP A 288 19.38 -19.54 -8.10
CA ASP A 288 19.60 -18.11 -7.79
C ASP A 288 18.95 -17.14 -8.80
N ASN A 289 18.66 -17.61 -10.02
CA ASN A 289 17.96 -16.86 -11.07
C ASN A 289 16.43 -17.09 -11.10
N ALA A 290 15.89 -17.88 -10.17
CA ALA A 290 14.46 -18.07 -9.97
C ALA A 290 13.90 -17.15 -8.89
N LEU A 291 12.64 -16.76 -9.08
CA LEU A 291 11.85 -16.04 -8.09
C LEU A 291 11.20 -17.06 -7.15
N GLN A 292 11.56 -17.01 -5.86
CA GLN A 292 10.87 -17.75 -4.82
C GLN A 292 9.61 -16.98 -4.41
N ILE A 293 8.46 -17.64 -4.53
CA ILE A 293 7.15 -17.07 -4.17
C ILE A 293 6.58 -17.89 -3.03
N GLU A 294 6.11 -17.20 -2.00
CA GLU A 294 5.45 -17.79 -0.85
C GLU A 294 4.11 -17.11 -0.63
N TYR A 295 3.04 -17.90 -0.49
CA TYR A 295 1.69 -17.37 -0.27
C TYR A 295 0.83 -18.35 0.53
N LYS A 296 -0.12 -17.82 1.29
CA LYS A 296 -1.17 -18.61 1.94
C LYS A 296 -2.28 -18.91 0.93
N LYS A 297 -2.80 -20.14 0.88
CA LYS A 297 -3.97 -20.46 0.04
C LYS A 297 -5.18 -19.62 0.49
N PRO A 298 -6.04 -19.16 -0.44
CA PRO A 298 -7.21 -18.34 -0.11
C PRO A 298 -8.23 -19.07 0.79
N PHE A 299 -8.26 -20.40 0.71
CA PHE A 299 -9.13 -21.25 1.51
C PHE A 299 -8.27 -22.32 2.20
N GLY A 300 -8.14 -22.23 3.53
CA GLY A 300 -7.37 -23.15 4.36
C GLY A 300 -6.17 -22.51 5.08
N ASN A 301 -5.52 -23.30 5.94
CA ASN A 301 -4.34 -22.89 6.72
C ASN A 301 -3.03 -23.38 6.10
N GLU A 302 -3.00 -23.49 4.78
CA GLU A 302 -1.88 -24.04 4.04
C GLU A 302 -1.09 -22.92 3.35
N PHE A 303 0.24 -22.96 3.50
CA PHE A 303 1.20 -22.08 2.85
C PHE A 303 1.89 -22.82 1.71
N VAL A 304 2.01 -22.14 0.57
CA VAL A 304 2.66 -22.67 -0.62
C VAL A 304 3.92 -21.87 -0.89
N LYS A 305 5.05 -22.57 -0.94
CA LYS A 305 6.36 -22.02 -1.34
C LYS A 305 6.75 -22.65 -2.68
N SER A 306 6.90 -21.83 -3.70
CA SER A 306 7.15 -22.28 -5.08
C SER A 306 8.24 -21.45 -5.74
N CYS A 307 9.06 -22.10 -6.55
CA CYS A 307 10.12 -21.46 -7.32
C CYS A 307 9.67 -21.25 -8.76
N GLN A 308 9.93 -20.06 -9.32
CA GLN A 308 9.55 -19.71 -10.69
C GLN A 308 10.70 -19.11 -11.47
N LEU A 309 11.04 -19.70 -12.61
CA LEU A 309 12.02 -19.16 -13.56
C LEU A 309 11.35 -18.26 -14.58
N LYS A 310 12.01 -17.16 -14.93
CA LYS A 310 11.59 -16.30 -16.04
C LYS A 310 12.18 -16.83 -17.34
N VAL A 311 11.34 -17.40 -18.20
CA VAL A 311 11.71 -17.91 -19.53
C VAL A 311 10.88 -17.16 -20.56
N GLU A 312 11.53 -16.49 -21.51
CA GLU A 312 10.87 -15.73 -22.59
C GLU A 312 9.80 -14.73 -22.08
N GLY A 313 10.06 -14.10 -20.94
CA GLY A 313 9.16 -13.12 -20.33
C GLY A 313 8.02 -13.71 -19.49
N LYS A 314 7.86 -15.04 -19.42
CA LYS A 314 6.87 -15.72 -18.58
C LYS A 314 7.52 -16.37 -17.36
N TYR A 315 6.82 -16.36 -16.23
CA TYR A 315 7.25 -17.09 -15.04
C TYR A 315 6.69 -18.51 -15.06
N LEU A 316 7.57 -19.50 -15.03
CA LEU A 316 7.22 -20.91 -15.06
C LEU A 316 7.72 -21.58 -13.78
N LYS A 317 6.89 -22.42 -13.15
CA LYS A 317 7.30 -23.20 -11.98
C LYS A 317 8.53 -24.06 -12.30
N HIS A 318 9.55 -24.00 -11.45
CA HIS A 318 10.79 -24.75 -11.62
C HIS A 318 11.41 -25.02 -10.24
N GLY A 319 11.82 -26.25 -9.98
CA GLY A 319 12.24 -26.71 -8.66
C GLY A 319 11.07 -27.16 -7.77
N PRO A 320 11.29 -27.33 -6.47
CA PRO A 320 10.27 -27.80 -5.54
C PRO A 320 9.17 -26.76 -5.30
N THR A 321 7.93 -27.23 -5.23
CA THR A 321 6.78 -26.52 -4.69
C THR A 321 6.31 -27.23 -3.42
N LEU A 322 6.49 -26.57 -2.29
CA LEU A 322 6.17 -27.10 -0.97
C LEU A 322 4.84 -26.56 -0.49
N HIS A 323 4.02 -27.46 0.02
CA HIS A 323 2.75 -27.19 0.65
C HIS A 323 2.92 -27.47 2.14
N THR A 324 2.79 -26.46 2.98
CA THR A 324 3.01 -26.54 4.44
C THR A 324 1.76 -26.14 5.19
N ASP A 325 1.52 -26.73 6.36
CA ASP A 325 0.47 -26.23 7.27
C ASP A 325 0.94 -25.00 8.06
N SER A 326 0.06 -24.46 8.91
CA SER A 326 0.35 -23.29 9.76
C SER A 326 1.47 -23.51 10.79
N SER A 327 1.94 -24.75 10.99
CA SER A 327 3.09 -25.07 11.84
C SER A 327 4.39 -25.26 11.04
N GLY A 328 4.35 -25.09 9.72
CA GLY A 328 5.51 -25.26 8.83
C GLY A 328 5.77 -26.71 8.43
N ILE A 329 4.90 -27.65 8.78
CA ILE A 329 5.05 -29.07 8.39
C ILE A 329 4.66 -29.23 6.93
N ILE A 330 5.56 -29.78 6.11
CA ILE A 330 5.32 -30.09 4.71
C ILE A 330 4.25 -31.19 4.60
N LYS A 331 3.09 -30.85 4.05
CA LYS A 331 2.01 -31.79 3.72
C LYS A 331 2.14 -32.40 2.34
N LYS A 332 2.77 -31.69 1.41
CA LYS A 332 2.92 -32.11 0.01
C LYS A 332 4.09 -31.40 -0.66
N LYS A 333 4.81 -32.09 -1.55
CA LYS A 333 6.00 -31.57 -2.25
C LYS A 333 5.93 -31.96 -3.72
N GLU A 334 5.67 -30.98 -4.58
CA GLU A 334 5.67 -31.19 -6.02
C GLU A 334 7.01 -30.78 -6.63
N ILE A 335 7.56 -31.56 -7.57
CA ILE A 335 8.74 -31.14 -8.33
C ILE A 335 8.32 -30.64 -9.70
N TRP A 336 8.80 -29.44 -10.08
CA TRP A 336 8.48 -28.81 -11.35
C TRP A 336 9.73 -28.54 -12.16
N LYS A 337 9.67 -28.66 -13.49
CA LYS A 337 10.75 -28.26 -14.40
C LYS A 337 10.17 -27.48 -15.57
N MET A 338 10.46 -26.17 -15.61
CA MET A 338 10.01 -25.26 -16.68
C MET A 338 8.50 -25.33 -16.94
N GLY A 339 7.70 -25.36 -15.88
CA GLY A 339 6.23 -25.41 -15.94
C GLY A 339 5.63 -26.81 -16.04
N VAL A 340 6.44 -27.86 -16.18
CA VAL A 340 5.98 -29.25 -16.20
C VAL A 340 6.15 -29.87 -14.82
N LYS A 341 5.07 -30.45 -14.26
CA LYS A 341 5.13 -31.20 -13.00
C LYS A 341 5.74 -32.58 -13.26
N LEU A 342 6.80 -32.91 -12.53
CA LEU A 342 7.54 -34.17 -12.64
C LEU A 342 7.09 -35.19 -11.58
N SER A 343 6.75 -34.75 -10.38
CA SER A 343 6.26 -35.60 -9.27
C SER A 343 5.43 -34.83 -8.23
N GLU A 344 4.75 -35.55 -7.33
CA GLU A 344 3.91 -35.05 -6.22
C GLU A 344 4.27 -35.70 -4.88
#